data_AF-A0A0F9ZHX2-F1
#
_entry.id   AF-A0A0F9ZHX2-F1
#
_cell.length_a   1.000
_cell.length_b   1.000
_cell.length_c   1.000
_cell.angle_alpha   90.00
_cell.angle_beta   90.00
_cell.angle_gamma   90.00
#
_symmetry.space_group_name_H-M   'P 1'
#
loop_
_entity.id
_entity.type
_entity.pdbx_description
1 polymer ?
#
loop_
_entity_poly.entity_id
_entity_poly.type
_entity_poly.pdbx_seq_one_letter_code
_entity_poly.pdbx_strand_id
1 'polypeptide(L)'
;MNNNKKIDPYTILEKDLKETEREIEASRFNWRKVWIVIAILLMTGATYFIKDIMPKRDSLQSSFSCDDGYQFASDYEVEDPEKCKEEFEMGDARECCEVFVLEGFGNSEDYFTDPNKFYFKGYECTDDCSGHEAGYDWAYEKDIRNKEECSGNSQSFIEGCYSYVEEHN
;
A
#
# COMPACT_ATOMS: atom_id res chain seq x y z
N MET A 1 -97.65 -0.58 14.62
CA MET A 1 -97.28 -1.89 14.03
C MET A 1 -95.78 -2.00 14.09
N ASN A 2 -95.25 -2.84 14.98
CA ASN A 2 -93.82 -2.89 15.28
C ASN A 2 -93.16 -3.97 14.41
N ASN A 3 -92.34 -3.54 13.44
CA ASN A 3 -91.65 -4.42 12.51
C ASN A 3 -90.40 -5.00 13.17
N ASN A 4 -90.57 -6.04 13.99
CA ASN A 4 -89.44 -6.81 14.51
C ASN A 4 -88.88 -7.69 13.38
N LYS A 5 -87.99 -7.10 12.58
CA LYS A 5 -87.16 -7.79 11.60
C LYS A 5 -86.28 -8.79 12.36
N LYS A 6 -86.59 -10.09 12.24
CA LYS A 6 -85.77 -11.17 12.80
C LYS A 6 -84.43 -11.15 12.08
N ILE A 7 -83.38 -10.68 12.77
CA ILE A 7 -82.02 -10.65 12.23
C ILE A 7 -81.48 -12.07 12.29
N ASP A 8 -81.05 -12.59 11.15
CA ASP A 8 -80.47 -13.92 11.02
C ASP A 8 -79.07 -13.94 11.68
N PRO A 9 -78.84 -14.76 12.71
CA PRO A 9 -77.55 -14.88 13.40
C PRO A 9 -76.36 -15.15 12.46
N TYR A 10 -76.58 -15.83 11.33
CA TYR A 10 -75.51 -16.12 10.37
C TYR A 10 -74.97 -14.86 9.70
N THR A 11 -75.84 -13.88 9.42
CA THR A 11 -75.44 -12.62 8.78
C THR A 11 -74.64 -11.69 9.70
N ILE A 12 -74.73 -11.89 11.01
CA ILE A 12 -73.90 -11.18 12.00
C ILE A 12 -72.50 -11.81 12.01
N LEU A 13 -72.43 -13.15 12.07
CA LEU A 13 -71.17 -13.89 12.07
C LEU A 13 -70.32 -13.62 10.82
N GLU A 14 -70.93 -13.54 9.63
CA GLU A 14 -70.20 -13.20 8.39
C GLU A 14 -69.61 -11.79 8.40
N LYS A 15 -70.28 -10.82 9.07
CA LYS A 15 -69.75 -9.46 9.20
C LYS A 15 -68.57 -9.43 10.16
N ASP A 16 -68.68 -10.12 11.29
CA ASP A 16 -67.62 -10.22 12.29
C ASP A 16 -66.38 -10.93 11.72
N LEU A 17 -66.56 -11.97 10.91
CA LEU A 17 -65.48 -12.63 10.17
C LEU A 17 -64.77 -11.69 9.18
N LYS A 18 -65.53 -10.93 8.39
CA LYS A 18 -64.95 -9.96 7.44
C LYS A 18 -64.30 -8.76 8.12
N GLU A 19 -64.71 -8.41 9.33
CA GLU A 19 -64.08 -7.38 10.14
C GLU A 19 -62.75 -7.87 10.70
N THR A 20 -62.72 -9.07 11.28
CA THR A 20 -61.49 -9.69 11.77
C THR A 20 -60.47 -9.96 10.66
N GLU A 21 -60.89 -10.38 9.47
CA GLU A 21 -60.00 -10.52 8.31
C GLU A 21 -59.32 -9.19 7.92
N ARG A 22 -60.08 -8.09 7.90
CA ARG A 22 -59.54 -6.75 7.61
C ARG A 22 -58.56 -6.28 8.67
N GLU A 23 -58.82 -6.57 9.95
CA GLU A 23 -57.91 -6.26 11.05
C GLU A 23 -56.60 -7.06 10.96
N ILE A 24 -56.68 -8.35 10.60
CA ILE A 24 -55.52 -9.21 10.38
C ILE A 24 -54.69 -8.72 9.19
N GLU A 25 -55.33 -8.36 8.07
CA GLU A 25 -54.64 -7.82 6.90
C GLU A 25 -53.95 -6.47 7.19
N ALA A 26 -54.61 -5.58 7.93
CA ALA A 26 -54.04 -4.31 8.36
C ALA A 26 -52.85 -4.51 9.31
N SER A 27 -52.95 -5.48 10.24
CA SER A 27 -51.85 -5.81 11.15
C SER A 27 -50.65 -6.41 10.42
N ARG A 28 -50.88 -7.29 9.43
CA ARG A 28 -49.80 -7.84 8.58
C ARG A 28 -49.01 -6.76 7.86
N PHE A 29 -49.68 -5.71 7.38
CA PHE A 29 -49.00 -4.60 6.73
C PHE A 29 -48.10 -3.82 7.70
N ASN A 30 -48.56 -3.60 8.93
CA ASN A 30 -47.76 -2.95 9.96
C ASN A 30 -46.57 -3.81 10.41
N TRP A 31 -46.76 -5.12 10.57
CA TRP A 31 -45.68 -6.04 10.89
C TRP A 31 -44.63 -6.14 9.79
N ARG A 32 -45.01 -6.07 8.51
CA ARG A 32 -44.05 -6.01 7.40
C ARG A 32 -43.15 -4.78 7.49
N LYS A 33 -43.70 -3.62 7.88
CA LYS A 33 -42.91 -2.39 8.07
C LYS A 33 -41.95 -2.53 9.25
N VAL A 34 -42.41 -3.10 10.36
CA VAL A 34 -41.57 -3.38 11.54
C VAL A 34 -40.40 -4.30 11.16
N TRP A 35 -40.67 -5.38 10.41
CA TRP A 35 -39.64 -6.30 9.92
C TRP A 35 -38.63 -5.63 8.98
N ILE A 36 -39.07 -4.73 8.08
CA ILE A 36 -38.17 -3.98 7.19
C ILE A 36 -37.25 -3.07 8.01
N VAL A 37 -37.77 -2.35 9.00
CA VAL A 37 -36.97 -1.47 9.86
C VAL A 37 -35.95 -2.26 10.67
N ILE A 38 -36.35 -3.40 11.24
CA ILE A 38 -35.43 -4.30 11.96
C ILE A 38 -34.34 -4.82 11.02
N ALA A 39 -34.68 -5.24 9.80
CA ALA A 39 -33.68 -5.71 8.83
C ALA A 39 -32.68 -4.61 8.45
N ILE A 40 -33.12 -3.37 8.26
CA ILE A 40 -32.24 -2.22 7.99
C ILE A 40 -31.31 -1.97 9.19
N LEU A 41 -31.82 -2.01 10.42
CA LEU A 41 -31.02 -1.83 11.63
C LEU A 41 -29.98 -2.95 11.82
N LEU A 42 -30.33 -4.20 11.51
CA LEU A 42 -29.39 -5.32 11.55
C LEU A 42 -28.30 -5.21 10.47
N MET A 43 -28.67 -4.85 9.25
CA MET A 43 -27.72 -4.66 8.14
C MET A 43 -26.78 -3.49 8.40
N THR A 44 -27.30 -2.36 8.86
CA THR A 44 -26.49 -1.20 9.22
C THR A 44 -25.59 -1.50 10.42
N GLY A 45 -26.13 -2.12 11.48
CA GLY A 45 -25.35 -2.57 12.64
C GLY A 45 -24.22 -3.51 12.27
N ALA A 46 -24.46 -4.49 11.39
CA ALA A 46 -23.43 -5.39 10.88
C ALA A 46 -22.35 -4.63 10.10
N THR A 47 -22.72 -3.65 9.25
CA THR A 47 -21.73 -2.84 8.53
C THR A 47 -20.89 -1.94 9.45
N TYR A 48 -21.45 -1.46 10.57
CA TYR A 48 -20.68 -0.71 11.57
C TYR A 48 -19.74 -1.63 12.35
N PHE A 49 -20.18 -2.83 12.72
CA PHE A 49 -19.33 -3.81 13.43
C PHE A 49 -18.17 -4.32 12.57
N ILE A 50 -18.37 -4.45 11.24
CA ILE A 50 -17.29 -4.83 10.31
C ILE A 50 -16.25 -3.71 10.17
N LYS A 51 -16.62 -2.43 10.29
CA LYS A 51 -15.65 -1.33 10.23
C LYS A 51 -14.66 -1.33 11.40
N ASP A 52 -15.07 -1.80 12.58
CA ASP A 52 -14.22 -1.84 13.78
C ASP A 52 -13.48 -3.19 13.96
N ILE A 53 -13.95 -4.26 13.30
CA ILE A 53 -13.30 -5.60 13.33
C ILE A 53 -12.40 -5.83 12.11
N MET A 54 -12.54 -5.07 11.04
CA MET A 54 -11.48 -5.00 10.04
C MET A 54 -10.35 -4.17 10.65
N PRO A 55 -9.21 -4.76 11.05
CA PRO A 55 -7.98 -3.99 10.96
C PRO A 55 -8.00 -3.40 9.55
N LYS A 56 -7.59 -2.14 9.41
CA LYS A 56 -7.19 -1.61 8.11
C LYS A 56 -6.45 -2.76 7.46
N ARG A 57 -7.00 -3.29 6.36
CA ARG A 57 -6.22 -4.14 5.48
C ARG A 57 -5.24 -3.16 4.87
N ASP A 58 -4.23 -2.79 5.67
CA ASP A 58 -2.90 -2.56 5.16
C ASP A 58 -2.74 -3.76 4.25
N SER A 59 -2.71 -3.41 2.97
CA SER A 59 -2.30 -4.27 1.91
C SER A 59 -1.40 -5.36 2.48
N LEU A 60 -1.98 -6.54 2.69
CA LEU A 60 -1.26 -7.78 2.47
C LEU A 60 -1.07 -7.93 0.95
N GLN A 61 -0.66 -6.85 0.30
CA GLN A 61 0.42 -6.90 -0.64
C GLN A 61 1.53 -7.44 0.24
N SER A 62 1.86 -8.71 0.04
CA SER A 62 3.25 -9.09 0.21
C SER A 62 4.01 -8.03 -0.57
N SER A 63 4.47 -7.02 0.15
CA SER A 63 5.34 -5.99 -0.36
C SER A 63 6.63 -6.76 -0.50
N PHE A 64 6.74 -7.54 -1.58
CA PHE A 64 7.94 -8.27 -1.89
C PHE A 64 9.05 -7.26 -1.93
N SER A 65 9.92 -7.31 -0.93
CA SER A 65 11.02 -6.37 -0.81
C SER A 65 12.12 -6.80 -1.76
N CYS A 66 13.07 -5.91 -1.98
CA CYS A 66 14.30 -6.24 -2.70
C CYS A 66 14.97 -7.53 -2.18
N ASP A 67 14.93 -7.77 -0.86
CA ASP A 67 15.48 -8.96 -0.22
C ASP A 67 14.80 -10.26 -0.70
N ASP A 68 13.48 -10.23 -0.90
CA ASP A 68 12.73 -11.38 -1.41
C ASP A 68 13.16 -11.73 -2.86
N GLY A 69 13.46 -10.70 -3.66
CA GLY A 69 13.97 -10.84 -5.03
C GLY A 69 15.36 -11.49 -5.08
N TYR A 70 16.27 -11.03 -4.22
CA TYR A 70 17.60 -11.64 -4.08
C TYR A 70 17.52 -13.08 -3.58
N GLN A 71 16.70 -13.33 -2.57
CA GLN A 71 16.56 -14.65 -1.98
C GLN A 71 16.02 -15.64 -3.02
N PHE A 72 15.01 -15.26 -3.80
CA PHE A 72 14.52 -16.07 -4.91
C PHE A 72 15.63 -16.36 -5.93
N ALA A 73 16.34 -15.34 -6.38
CA ALA A 73 17.38 -15.51 -7.40
C ALA A 73 18.52 -16.43 -6.92
N SER A 74 18.89 -16.34 -5.64
CA SER A 74 19.87 -17.20 -5.00
C SER A 74 19.38 -18.63 -4.79
N ASP A 75 18.22 -18.83 -4.15
CA ASP A 75 17.71 -20.15 -3.77
C ASP A 75 17.39 -21.02 -4.99
N TYR A 76 17.03 -20.39 -6.11
CA TYR A 76 16.69 -21.06 -7.36
C TYR A 76 17.79 -20.97 -8.43
N GLU A 77 18.97 -20.46 -8.07
CA GLU A 77 20.13 -20.30 -8.96
C GLU A 77 19.70 -19.71 -10.31
N VAL A 78 19.03 -18.57 -10.25
CA VAL A 78 18.45 -17.93 -11.43
C VAL A 78 19.58 -17.36 -12.29
N GLU A 79 19.71 -17.88 -13.50
CA GLU A 79 20.70 -17.42 -14.50
C GLU A 79 20.06 -16.58 -15.62
N ASP A 80 18.74 -16.62 -15.75
CA ASP A 80 17.97 -15.94 -16.79
C ASP A 80 17.04 -14.88 -16.17
N PRO A 81 17.22 -13.58 -16.47
CA PRO A 81 16.42 -12.51 -15.88
C PRO A 81 14.94 -12.58 -16.29
N GLU A 82 14.57 -13.33 -17.33
CA GLU A 82 13.15 -13.57 -17.65
C GLU A 82 12.43 -14.35 -16.53
N LYS A 83 13.12 -15.24 -15.81
CA LYS A 83 12.54 -15.95 -14.65
C LYS A 83 12.14 -14.99 -13.52
N CYS A 84 12.84 -13.87 -13.36
CA CYS A 84 12.48 -12.85 -12.39
C CYS A 84 11.13 -12.21 -12.72
N LYS A 85 10.80 -12.09 -14.02
CA LYS A 85 9.53 -11.50 -14.49
C LYS A 85 8.36 -12.46 -14.36
N GLU A 86 8.63 -13.76 -14.44
CA GLU A 86 7.64 -14.81 -14.21
C GLU A 86 7.20 -14.87 -12.75
N GLU A 87 8.13 -14.65 -11.81
CA GLU A 87 7.83 -14.65 -10.37
C GLU A 87 7.33 -13.29 -9.88
N PHE A 88 7.98 -12.21 -10.31
CA PHE A 88 7.67 -10.85 -9.89
C PHE A 88 7.18 -10.04 -11.08
N GLU A 89 5.86 -9.79 -11.15
CA GLU A 89 5.27 -9.01 -12.25
C GLU A 89 5.88 -7.59 -12.33
N MET A 90 6.11 -6.96 -11.18
CA MET A 90 6.67 -5.60 -11.03
C MET A 90 7.03 -5.29 -9.57
N GLY A 91 7.87 -4.28 -9.36
CA GLY A 91 8.27 -3.79 -8.02
C GLY A 91 9.70 -4.17 -7.63
N ASP A 92 10.09 -3.77 -6.42
CA ASP A 92 11.48 -3.80 -5.95
C ASP A 92 12.09 -5.22 -5.98
N ALA A 93 11.32 -6.25 -5.65
CA ALA A 93 11.78 -7.64 -5.73
C ALA A 93 12.16 -8.08 -7.16
N ARG A 94 11.43 -7.59 -8.17
CA ARG A 94 11.74 -7.88 -9.57
C ARG A 94 13.06 -7.23 -9.96
N GLU A 95 13.21 -5.95 -9.64
CA GLU A 95 14.41 -5.18 -9.96
C GLU A 95 15.64 -5.82 -9.32
N CYS A 96 15.56 -6.19 -8.05
CA CYS A 96 16.67 -6.80 -7.34
C CYS A 96 16.99 -8.23 -7.80
N CYS A 97 15.97 -9.01 -8.18
CA CYS A 97 16.19 -10.29 -8.86
C CYS A 97 16.91 -10.09 -10.21
N GLU A 98 16.45 -9.15 -11.04
CA GLU A 98 17.08 -8.88 -12.34
C GLU A 98 18.53 -8.38 -12.16
N VAL A 99 18.80 -7.50 -11.18
CA VAL A 99 20.15 -7.03 -10.83
C VAL A 99 21.04 -8.21 -10.42
N PHE A 100 20.58 -9.08 -9.52
CA PHE A 100 21.33 -10.26 -9.10
C PHE A 100 21.76 -11.15 -10.28
N VAL A 101 20.83 -11.38 -11.21
CA VAL A 101 21.07 -12.24 -12.36
C VAL A 101 22.00 -11.58 -13.37
N LEU A 102 21.83 -10.27 -13.63
CA LEU A 102 22.62 -9.51 -14.59
C LEU A 102 24.04 -9.22 -14.12
N GLU A 103 24.27 -9.13 -12.81
CA GLU A 103 25.61 -8.93 -12.23
C GLU A 103 26.41 -10.22 -12.09
N GLY A 104 25.83 -11.38 -12.42
CA GLY A 104 26.52 -12.65 -12.66
C GLY A 104 27.55 -13.01 -11.60
N PHE A 105 27.12 -13.53 -10.44
CA PHE A 105 27.94 -14.11 -9.36
C PHE A 105 29.43 -13.72 -9.41
N GLY A 106 29.75 -12.55 -8.86
CA GLY A 106 31.10 -12.00 -8.93
C GLY A 106 31.50 -11.18 -7.71
N ASN A 107 31.72 -11.87 -6.58
CA ASN A 107 32.60 -11.45 -5.48
C ASN A 107 32.42 -10.03 -4.91
N SER A 108 31.71 -9.92 -3.79
CA SER A 108 32.12 -8.95 -2.76
C SER A 108 31.71 -9.46 -1.38
N GLU A 109 32.71 -9.87 -0.61
CA GLU A 109 32.61 -10.08 0.84
C GLU A 109 32.40 -8.74 1.59
N ASP A 110 32.03 -7.66 0.89
CA ASP A 110 32.02 -6.28 1.39
C ASP A 110 31.05 -5.34 0.66
N TYR A 111 29.88 -5.81 0.23
CA TYR A 111 28.88 -4.92 -0.38
C TYR A 111 27.48 -5.15 0.19
N PHE A 112 27.36 -4.90 1.50
CA PHE A 112 26.11 -4.37 2.04
C PHE A 112 26.06 -2.89 1.65
N THR A 113 25.68 -2.58 0.41
CA THR A 113 25.30 -1.21 0.04
C THR A 113 24.02 -0.91 0.79
N ASP A 114 24.15 -0.20 1.92
CA ASP A 114 23.04 0.44 2.59
C ASP A 114 22.29 1.27 1.52
N PRO A 115 21.00 0.99 1.25
CA PRO A 115 20.23 1.70 0.23
C PRO A 115 20.06 3.19 0.54
N ASN A 116 20.44 3.64 1.75
CA ASN A 116 20.50 5.05 2.12
C ASN A 116 21.88 5.70 1.88
N LYS A 117 22.83 4.94 1.31
CA LYS A 117 24.20 5.39 1.09
C LYS A 117 24.34 5.97 -0.30
N PHE A 118 24.28 7.30 -0.37
CA PHE A 118 24.47 8.04 -1.60
C PHE A 118 25.97 8.29 -1.82
N TYR A 119 26.39 8.36 -3.07
CA TYR A 119 27.79 8.64 -3.42
C TYR A 119 27.85 9.81 -4.41
N PHE A 120 28.81 10.70 -4.20
CA PHE A 120 29.18 11.75 -5.15
C PHE A 120 30.54 11.42 -5.75
N LYS A 121 30.57 11.04 -7.03
CA LYS A 121 31.81 10.78 -7.78
C LYS A 121 32.76 9.79 -7.09
N GLY A 122 32.20 8.79 -6.39
CA GLY A 122 32.96 7.77 -5.67
C GLY A 122 33.20 8.07 -4.18
N TYR A 123 32.84 9.25 -3.69
CA TYR A 123 32.89 9.60 -2.28
C TYR A 123 31.52 9.43 -1.62
N GLU A 124 31.48 8.87 -0.42
CA GLU A 124 30.25 8.64 0.34
C GLU A 124 29.63 9.95 0.82
N CYS A 125 28.34 10.14 0.54
CA CYS A 125 27.55 11.23 1.05
C CYS A 125 27.01 10.91 2.44
N THR A 126 27.01 11.92 3.31
CA THR A 126 26.49 11.79 4.68
C THR A 126 24.98 11.93 4.76
N ASP A 127 24.39 12.86 4.00
CA ASP A 127 22.94 13.08 3.93
C ASP A 127 22.48 13.32 2.47
N ASP A 128 22.87 14.46 1.86
CA ASP A 128 22.29 14.94 0.59
C ASP A 128 23.33 15.27 -0.50
N CYS A 129 24.58 14.86 -0.32
CA CYS A 129 25.74 15.16 -1.18
C CYS A 129 26.04 16.65 -1.40
N SER A 130 25.28 17.57 -0.79
CA SER A 130 25.38 19.01 -1.06
C SER A 130 26.76 19.59 -0.74
N GLY A 131 27.44 19.04 0.27
CA GLY A 131 28.81 19.41 0.61
C GLY A 131 29.80 19.05 -0.49
N HIS A 132 29.65 17.88 -1.12
CA HIS A 132 30.49 17.43 -2.22
C HIS A 132 30.23 18.25 -3.49
N GLU A 133 28.96 18.50 -3.83
CA GLU A 133 28.58 19.35 -4.96
C GLU A 133 29.20 20.76 -4.83
N ALA A 134 29.07 21.37 -3.64
CA ALA A 134 29.65 22.68 -3.38
C ALA A 134 31.17 22.71 -3.53
N GLY A 135 31.85 21.62 -3.12
CA GLY A 135 33.31 21.48 -3.28
C GLY A 135 33.74 21.33 -4.73
N TYR A 136 33.00 20.53 -5.49
CA TYR A 136 33.26 20.31 -6.92
C TYR A 136 33.05 21.59 -7.73
N ASP A 137 31.92 22.28 -7.52
CA ASP A 137 31.59 23.52 -8.21
C ASP A 137 32.60 24.62 -7.90
N TRP A 138 33.02 24.73 -6.63
CA TRP A 138 34.08 25.66 -6.25
C TRP A 138 35.41 25.35 -6.96
N ALA A 139 35.79 24.07 -7.05
CA ALA A 139 37.00 23.65 -7.73
C ALA A 139 36.94 23.95 -9.23
N TYR A 140 35.79 23.74 -9.86
CA TYR A 140 35.51 24.12 -11.25
C TYR A 140 35.63 25.63 -11.48
N GLU A 141 34.99 26.46 -10.64
CA GLU A 141 35.03 27.91 -10.75
C GLU A 141 36.44 28.49 -10.57
N LYS A 142 37.28 27.80 -9.79
CA LYS A 142 38.67 28.19 -9.51
C LYS A 142 39.69 27.52 -10.42
N ASP A 143 39.26 26.65 -11.33
CA ASP A 143 40.12 25.83 -12.20
C ASP A 143 41.22 25.09 -11.42
N ILE A 144 40.82 24.48 -10.29
CA ILE A 144 41.75 23.75 -9.41
C ILE A 144 42.24 22.49 -10.14
N ARG A 145 43.56 22.37 -10.29
CA ARG A 145 44.19 21.20 -10.95
C ARG A 145 44.95 20.28 -10.01
N ASN A 146 45.05 20.66 -8.74
CA ASN A 146 45.80 19.91 -7.77
C ASN A 146 45.01 19.75 -6.47
N LYS A 147 45.00 18.53 -5.93
CA LYS A 147 44.39 18.19 -4.65
C LYS A 147 44.96 19.01 -3.50
N GLU A 148 46.24 19.39 -3.54
CA GLU A 148 46.82 20.22 -2.48
C GLU A 148 46.21 21.63 -2.38
N GLU A 149 45.52 22.10 -3.42
CA GLU A 149 44.81 23.38 -3.43
C GLU A 149 43.37 23.27 -2.90
N CYS A 150 42.85 22.04 -2.77
CA CYS A 150 41.56 21.80 -2.15
C CYS A 150 41.63 22.12 -0.66
N SER A 151 40.96 23.21 -0.29
CA SER A 151 40.90 23.69 1.08
C SER A 151 39.44 23.93 1.48
N GLY A 152 39.12 23.70 2.75
CA GLY A 152 37.75 23.83 3.24
C GLY A 152 37.63 23.37 4.69
N ASN A 153 36.50 23.72 5.33
CA ASN A 153 36.23 23.34 6.72
C ASN A 153 35.38 22.07 6.85
N SER A 154 34.83 21.55 5.75
CA SER A 154 34.05 20.32 5.71
C SER A 154 34.79 19.25 4.93
N GLN A 155 34.78 18.02 5.44
CA GLN A 155 35.36 16.88 4.74
C GLN A 155 34.65 16.62 3.41
N SER A 156 33.31 16.69 3.37
CA SER A 156 32.53 16.54 2.14
C SER A 156 32.89 17.56 1.06
N PHE A 157 33.18 18.80 1.46
CA PHE A 157 33.64 19.84 0.54
C PHE A 157 35.01 19.52 -0.05
N ILE A 158 35.95 19.07 0.77
CA ILE A 158 37.31 18.71 0.32
C ILE A 158 37.23 17.52 -0.64
N GLU A 159 36.42 16.51 -0.33
CA GLU A 159 36.17 15.35 -1.18
C GLU A 159 35.53 15.74 -2.52
N GLY A 160 34.57 16.67 -2.51
CA GLY A 160 34.01 17.28 -3.72
C GLY A 160 35.09 17.91 -4.60
N CYS A 161 35.97 18.71 -4.01
CA CYS A 161 37.10 19.32 -4.74
C CYS A 161 38.07 18.26 -5.30
N TYR A 162 38.39 17.22 -4.54
CA TYR A 162 39.22 16.12 -5.02
C TYR A 162 38.61 15.43 -6.23
N SER A 163 37.30 15.19 -6.22
CA SER A 163 36.62 14.54 -7.34
C SER A 163 36.69 15.38 -8.62
N TYR A 164 36.65 16.72 -8.53
CA TYR A 164 36.91 17.59 -9.68
C TYR A 164 38.33 17.41 -10.23
N VAL A 165 39.33 17.45 -9.34
CA VAL A 165 40.74 17.30 -9.73
C VAL A 165 40.99 15.93 -10.36
N GLU A 166 40.42 14.86 -9.80
CA GLU A 166 40.56 13.50 -10.33
C GLU A 166 39.98 13.36 -11.74
N GLU A 167 38.89 14.06 -12.06
CA GLU A 167 38.31 14.05 -13.40
C GLU A 167 39.11 14.88 -14.43
N HIS A 168 39.97 15.81 -13.97
CA HIS A 168 40.61 16.83 -14.81
C HIS A 168 42.16 16.79 -14.77
N ASN A 169 42.73 15.67 -14.33
CA ASN A 169 44.16 15.39 -14.24
C ASN A 169 44.55 14.19 -15.11
#